data_AF-A0A6A3SEF4-F1
#
_entry.id   AF-A0A6A3SEF4-F1
#
_cell.length_a   1.000
_cell.length_b   1.000
_cell.length_c   1.000
_cell.angle_alpha   90.00
_cell.angle_beta   90.00
_cell.angle_gamma   90.00
#
_symmetry.space_group_name_H-M   'P 1'
#
loop_
_entity.id
_entity.type
_entity.pdbx_description
1 polymer ?
#
loop_
_entity_poly.entity_id
_entity_poly.type
_entity_poly.pdbx_seq_one_letter_code
_entity_poly.pdbx_strand_id
1 'polypeptide(L)'
;MTVIYKEPQTSTWTSSSTSLCDIIRIPGRGVRFPCTSRDVAAKLGGVAVLIFGSDYIFKAASMLDRMYYVNLENMPSDLDDDAIYDVFEMKGLTPLITPTFKVGTLTPRDRTVWFNTAVCSSQLMVSSTTALRVIIFDGFDRLVFFNTRHAR
;
A
#
# COMPACT_ATOMS: atom_id res chain seq x y z
N MET A 1 24.58 4.29 -28.63
CA MET A 1 23.52 3.67 -27.82
C MET A 1 23.97 3.70 -26.37
N THR A 2 23.39 4.56 -25.54
CA THR A 2 23.73 4.67 -24.13
C THR A 2 23.21 3.42 -23.42
N VAL A 3 24.13 2.59 -22.94
CA VAL A 3 23.81 1.44 -22.11
C VAL A 3 23.26 2.00 -20.80
N ILE A 4 21.93 1.98 -20.66
CA ILE A 4 21.30 2.19 -19.37
C ILE A 4 21.83 1.06 -18.49
N TYR A 5 22.61 1.40 -17.46
CA TYR A 5 23.13 0.42 -16.51
C TYR A 5 21.92 -0.27 -15.88
N LYS A 6 21.65 -1.50 -16.29
CA LYS A 6 20.61 -2.34 -15.70
C LYS A 6 21.33 -3.24 -14.71
N GLU A 7 21.00 -3.09 -13.43
CA GLU A 7 21.38 -4.07 -12.43
C GLU A 7 20.96 -5.47 -12.92
N PRO A 8 21.78 -6.52 -12.72
CA PRO A 8 21.36 -7.88 -13.01
C PRO A 8 20.11 -8.21 -12.19
N GLN A 9 19.08 -8.72 -12.84
CA GLN A 9 17.81 -9.06 -12.20
C GLN A 9 17.44 -10.52 -12.48
N THR A 10 16.49 -11.03 -11.71
CA THR A 10 15.89 -12.33 -12.00
C THR A 10 15.25 -12.34 -13.40
N SER A 11 15.20 -13.52 -14.02
CA SER A 11 14.52 -13.71 -15.31
C SER A 11 13.03 -13.37 -15.19
N THR A 12 12.41 -13.67 -14.06
CA THR A 12 11.03 -13.31 -13.73
C THR A 12 10.81 -11.80 -13.73
N TRP A 13 11.70 -11.01 -13.12
CA TRP A 13 11.61 -9.54 -13.17
C TRP A 13 11.78 -9.01 -14.59
N THR A 14 12.81 -9.49 -15.30
CA THR A 14 13.15 -9.01 -16.65
C THR A 14 11.99 -9.22 -17.62
N SER A 15 11.37 -10.41 -17.59
CA SER A 15 10.21 -10.74 -18.42
C SER A 15 8.92 -9.99 -18.02
N SER A 16 8.82 -9.57 -16.76
CA SER A 16 7.66 -8.85 -16.21
C SER A 16 7.73 -7.34 -16.40
N SER A 17 8.93 -6.79 -16.62
CA SER A 17 9.21 -5.35 -16.61
C SER A 17 8.37 -4.51 -17.57
N THR A 18 7.91 -5.08 -18.69
CA THR A 18 7.05 -4.40 -19.67
C THR A 18 5.64 -4.11 -19.15
N SER A 19 5.22 -4.80 -18.09
CA SER A 19 3.91 -4.62 -17.45
C SER A 19 3.98 -3.74 -16.20
N LEU A 20 5.18 -3.23 -15.85
CA LEU A 20 5.41 -2.37 -14.70
C LEU A 20 5.52 -0.92 -15.18
N CYS A 21 4.77 -0.03 -14.54
CA CYS A 21 4.76 1.40 -14.88
C CYS A 21 5.21 2.23 -13.68
N ASP A 22 5.67 3.46 -13.93
CA ASP A 22 5.88 4.50 -12.92
C ASP A 22 6.52 4.01 -11.61
N ILE A 23 7.66 3.31 -11.72
CA ILE A 23 8.40 2.81 -10.56
C ILE A 23 8.93 4.00 -9.77
N ILE A 24 8.31 4.28 -8.64
CA ILE A 24 8.68 5.35 -7.72
C ILE A 24 9.27 4.76 -6.44
N ARG A 25 10.40 5.32 -6.01
CA ARG A 25 10.93 5.09 -4.67
C ARG A 25 10.25 6.05 -3.72
N ILE A 26 9.75 5.53 -2.61
CA ILE A 26 9.20 6.32 -1.51
C ILE A 26 10.24 6.24 -0.37
N PRO A 27 10.99 7.32 -0.08
CA PRO A 27 12.02 7.32 0.95
C PRO A 27 11.49 6.80 2.29
N GLY A 28 12.22 5.88 2.94
CA GLY A 28 11.80 5.25 4.20
C GLY A 28 10.66 4.22 4.08
N ARG A 29 9.89 4.24 2.99
CA ARG A 29 8.62 3.49 2.88
C ARG A 29 8.62 2.38 1.81
N GLY A 30 9.60 2.40 0.90
CA GLY A 30 9.83 1.33 -0.07
C GLY A 30 9.69 1.77 -1.53
N VAL A 31 9.13 0.92 -2.37
CA VAL A 31 8.95 1.16 -3.81
C VAL A 31 7.50 0.89 -4.19
N ARG A 32 6.91 1.77 -5.00
CA ARG A 32 5.55 1.63 -5.53
C ARG A 32 5.59 1.67 -7.06
N PHE A 33 4.82 0.80 -7.69
CA PHE A 33 4.59 0.82 -9.13
C PHE A 33 3.22 0.22 -9.47
N PRO A 34 2.46 0.81 -10.40
CA PRO A 34 1.35 0.13 -11.03
C PRO A 34 1.81 -1.08 -11.84
N CYS A 35 1.09 -2.20 -11.74
CA CYS A 35 1.23 -3.35 -12.61
C CYS A 35 -0.05 -3.50 -13.46
N THR A 36 0.09 -3.53 -14.77
CA THR A 36 -1.06 -3.57 -15.70
C THR A 36 -1.62 -4.98 -15.90
N SER A 37 -0.91 -6.02 -15.46
CA SER A 37 -1.31 -7.41 -15.59
C SER A 37 -1.38 -8.12 -14.24
N ARG A 38 -2.57 -8.64 -13.90
CA ARG A 38 -2.78 -9.42 -12.67
C ARG A 38 -1.91 -10.68 -12.64
N ASP A 39 -1.74 -11.36 -13.77
CA ASP A 39 -0.93 -12.58 -13.86
C ASP A 39 0.55 -12.30 -13.62
N VAL A 40 1.03 -11.15 -14.10
CA VAL A 40 2.40 -10.68 -13.85
C VAL A 40 2.57 -10.32 -12.37
N ALA A 41 1.62 -9.59 -11.78
CA ALA A 41 1.65 -9.26 -10.36
C ALA A 41 1.67 -10.52 -9.47
N ALA A 42 0.93 -11.57 -9.85
CA ALA A 42 0.97 -12.86 -9.14
C ALA A 42 2.34 -13.54 -9.24
N LYS A 43 2.96 -13.54 -10.42
CA LYS A 43 4.30 -14.13 -10.66
C LYS A 43 5.44 -13.38 -9.97
N LEU A 44 5.27 -12.07 -9.73
CA LEU A 44 6.24 -11.27 -8.99
C LEU A 44 6.21 -11.56 -7.49
N GLY A 45 5.17 -12.20 -6.97
CA GLY A 45 5.12 -12.65 -5.58
C GLY A 45 6.30 -13.55 -5.19
N GLY A 46 7.01 -13.18 -4.14
CA GLY A 46 8.18 -13.89 -3.62
C GLY A 46 9.48 -13.63 -4.38
N VAL A 47 9.44 -12.83 -5.45
CA VAL A 47 10.64 -12.49 -6.23
C VAL A 47 11.45 -11.44 -5.48
N ALA A 48 12.73 -11.73 -5.27
CA ALA A 48 13.72 -10.76 -4.83
C ALA A 48 14.20 -9.93 -6.02
N VAL A 49 14.26 -8.62 -5.85
CA VAL A 49 14.75 -7.67 -6.84
C VAL A 49 15.69 -6.66 -6.20
N LEU A 50 16.72 -6.29 -6.94
CA LEU A 50 17.60 -5.21 -6.56
C LEU A 50 17.01 -3.91 -7.13
N ILE A 51 16.68 -2.93 -6.30
CA ILE A 51 16.20 -1.63 -6.77
C ILE A 51 17.00 -0.55 -6.05
N PHE A 52 17.69 0.30 -6.80
CA PHE A 52 18.52 1.37 -6.25
C PHE A 52 19.55 0.86 -5.23
N GLY A 53 20.20 -0.28 -5.52
CA GLY A 53 21.19 -0.90 -4.63
C GLY A 53 20.63 -1.50 -3.34
N SER A 54 19.31 -1.67 -3.21
CA SER A 54 18.66 -2.33 -2.07
C SER A 54 17.83 -3.53 -2.52
N ASP A 55 17.91 -4.63 -1.77
CA ASP A 55 17.11 -5.84 -2.04
C ASP A 55 15.68 -5.68 -1.51
N TYR A 56 14.72 -5.93 -2.38
CA TYR A 56 13.29 -5.93 -2.06
C TYR A 56 12.69 -7.27 -2.42
N ILE A 57 11.86 -7.81 -1.53
CA ILE A 57 11.05 -9.02 -1.81
C ILE A 57 9.61 -8.57 -2.01
N PHE A 58 9.07 -8.83 -3.20
CA PHE A 58 7.66 -8.59 -3.46
C PHE A 58 6.80 -9.59 -2.70
N LYS A 59 5.77 -9.11 -2.03
CA LYS A 59 4.76 -10.00 -1.45
C LYS A 59 3.83 -10.50 -2.54
N ALA A 60 3.41 -11.75 -2.44
CA ALA A 60 2.43 -12.30 -3.38
C ALA A 60 1.13 -11.49 -3.34
N ALA A 61 0.58 -11.20 -4.52
CA ALA A 61 -0.68 -10.45 -4.62
C ALA A 61 -1.83 -11.12 -3.85
N SER A 62 -1.84 -12.46 -3.77
CA SER A 62 -2.80 -13.25 -2.97
C SER A 62 -2.70 -13.03 -1.46
N MET A 63 -1.62 -12.44 -0.97
CA MET A 63 -1.48 -12.07 0.45
C MET A 63 -2.28 -10.82 0.77
N LEU A 64 -2.54 -9.92 -0.19
CA LEU A 64 -3.35 -8.72 0.05
C LEU A 64 -4.78 -9.11 0.45
N ASP A 65 -5.37 -10.09 -0.23
CA ASP A 65 -6.69 -10.65 0.14
C ASP A 65 -6.71 -11.38 1.49
N ARG A 66 -5.55 -11.52 2.16
CA ARG A 66 -5.44 -12.11 3.51
C ARG A 66 -4.97 -11.11 4.55
N MET A 67 -4.72 -9.86 4.14
CA MET A 67 -4.28 -8.80 5.01
C MET A 67 -5.48 -8.12 5.65
N TYR A 68 -5.30 -7.75 6.91
CA TYR A 68 -6.21 -6.85 7.59
C TYR A 68 -6.17 -5.50 6.90
N TYR A 69 -7.35 -4.93 6.61
CA TYR A 69 -7.45 -3.62 6.02
C TYR A 69 -8.58 -2.82 6.66
N VAL A 70 -8.46 -1.50 6.52
CA VAL A 70 -9.52 -0.57 6.90
C VAL A 70 -9.80 0.34 5.73
N ASN A 71 -11.08 0.68 5.56
CA ASN A 71 -11.45 1.75 4.66
C ASN A 71 -11.54 3.05 5.46
N LEU A 72 -10.87 4.07 4.95
CA LEU A 72 -10.97 5.45 5.38
C LEU A 72 -12.05 6.13 4.55
N GLU A 73 -13.12 6.54 5.21
CA GLU A 73 -14.26 7.23 4.62
C GLU A 73 -14.30 8.69 5.09
N ASN A 74 -14.94 9.58 4.31
CA ASN A 74 -15.06 11.02 4.61
C ASN A 74 -13.72 11.79 4.59
N MET A 75 -12.81 11.38 3.70
CA MET A 75 -11.49 11.98 3.55
C MET A 75 -11.56 13.48 3.16
N PRO A 76 -10.83 14.38 3.85
CA PRO A 76 -10.61 15.76 3.40
C PRO A 76 -10.04 15.80 1.98
N SER A 77 -10.31 16.90 1.26
CA SER A 77 -9.88 17.05 -0.14
C SER A 77 -8.37 17.20 -0.34
N ASP A 78 -7.72 17.67 0.70
CA ASP A 78 -6.34 18.13 0.80
C ASP A 78 -5.50 17.20 1.71
N LEU A 79 -6.11 16.12 2.23
CA LEU A 79 -5.38 15.06 2.92
C LEU A 79 -4.81 14.08 1.88
N ASP A 80 -3.47 14.02 1.78
CA ASP A 80 -2.76 13.15 0.85
C ASP A 80 -2.40 11.78 1.45
N ASP A 81 -1.96 10.86 0.59
CA ASP A 81 -1.57 9.51 1.00
C ASP A 81 -0.36 9.52 1.95
N ASP A 82 0.48 10.57 1.92
CA ASP A 82 1.69 10.66 2.73
C ASP A 82 1.34 10.98 4.19
N ALA A 83 0.46 11.95 4.43
CA ALA A 83 -0.06 12.28 5.75
C ALA A 83 -0.83 11.11 6.37
N ILE A 84 -1.57 10.34 5.55
CA ILE A 84 -2.20 9.10 6.01
C ILE A 84 -1.14 8.11 6.49
N TYR A 85 -0.07 7.91 5.71
CA TYR A 85 0.99 6.99 6.06
C TYR A 85 1.65 7.38 7.38
N ASP A 86 2.02 8.65 7.54
CA ASP A 86 2.72 9.17 8.70
C ASP A 86 1.95 8.92 10.00
N VAL A 87 0.61 9.05 9.98
CA VAL A 87 -0.21 8.76 11.17
C VAL A 87 -0.13 7.30 11.60
N PHE A 88 -0.08 6.37 10.65
CA PHE A 88 0.07 4.94 10.98
C PHE A 88 1.51 4.59 11.34
N GLU A 89 2.50 5.23 10.69
CA GLU A 89 3.92 5.06 11.02
C GLU A 89 4.23 5.53 12.44
N MET A 90 3.67 6.67 12.88
CA MET A 90 3.76 7.15 14.26
C MET A 90 3.16 6.16 15.28
N LYS A 91 2.23 5.30 14.85
CA LYS A 91 1.66 4.21 15.65
C LYS A 91 2.48 2.92 15.57
N GLY A 92 3.62 2.93 14.87
CA GLY A 92 4.48 1.76 14.65
C GLY A 92 3.96 0.78 13.59
N LEU A 93 3.12 1.25 12.68
CA LEU A 93 2.53 0.45 11.60
C LEU A 93 3.09 0.90 10.25
N THR A 94 3.36 -0.06 9.36
CA THR A 94 3.83 0.21 7.98
C THR A 94 2.74 -0.22 6.99
N PRO A 95 1.75 0.64 6.70
CA PRO A 95 0.63 0.28 5.83
C PRO A 95 0.95 0.43 4.34
N LEU A 96 0.10 -0.17 3.51
CA LEU A 96 -0.03 0.14 2.09
C LEU A 96 -1.33 0.90 1.85
N ILE A 97 -1.26 2.09 1.22
CA ILE A 97 -2.42 2.95 0.97
C ILE A 97 -2.81 2.87 -0.50
N THR A 98 -4.09 2.60 -0.74
CA THR A 98 -4.66 2.45 -2.09
C THR A 98 -6.02 3.14 -2.17
N PRO A 99 -6.47 3.61 -3.35
CA PRO A 99 -7.86 4.03 -3.52
C PRO A 99 -8.84 2.89 -3.28
N THR A 100 -9.96 3.15 -2.60
CA THR A 100 -10.95 2.10 -2.26
C THR A 100 -11.62 1.49 -3.49
N PHE A 101 -11.92 2.31 -4.50
CA PHE A 101 -12.39 1.85 -5.80
C PHE A 101 -11.70 2.66 -6.91
N LYS A 102 -11.65 2.11 -8.12
CA LYS A 102 -11.32 2.88 -9.33
C LYS A 102 -12.41 2.62 -10.34
N VAL A 103 -13.13 3.67 -10.75
CA VAL A 103 -14.15 3.58 -11.82
C VAL A 103 -13.73 4.54 -12.94
N GLY A 104 -13.13 3.99 -13.99
CA GLY A 104 -12.55 4.81 -15.06
C GLY A 104 -11.46 5.74 -14.53
N THR A 105 -11.58 7.05 -14.81
CA THR A 105 -10.66 8.10 -14.32
C THR A 105 -11.03 8.63 -12.93
N LEU A 106 -12.23 8.30 -12.42
CA LEU A 106 -12.67 8.74 -11.10
C LEU A 106 -12.01 7.86 -10.04
N THR A 107 -11.11 8.47 -9.29
CA THR A 107 -10.54 7.91 -8.08
C THR A 107 -11.28 8.55 -6.90
N PRO A 108 -12.16 7.81 -6.20
CA PRO A 108 -12.78 8.27 -4.95
C PRO A 108 -11.70 8.71 -3.96
N ARG A 109 -12.05 9.66 -3.09
CA ARG A 109 -11.13 10.12 -2.04
C ARG A 109 -10.92 9.08 -0.96
N ASP A 110 -11.86 8.17 -0.79
CA ASP A 110 -11.73 7.08 0.16
C ASP A 110 -10.48 6.25 -0.14
N ARG A 111 -9.83 5.80 0.94
CA ARG A 111 -8.62 5.00 0.88
C ARG A 111 -8.82 3.68 1.59
N THR A 112 -8.31 2.61 1.00
CA THR A 112 -8.07 1.35 1.70
C THR A 112 -6.64 1.32 2.18
N VAL A 113 -6.48 1.15 3.49
CA VAL A 113 -5.20 1.01 4.18
C VAL A 113 -5.03 -0.45 4.55
N TRP A 114 -4.08 -1.10 3.90
CA TRP A 114 -3.74 -2.51 4.10
C TRP A 114 -2.59 -2.62 5.10
N PHE A 115 -2.73 -3.52 6.06
CA PHE A 115 -1.71 -3.79 7.06
C PHE A 115 -1.05 -5.14 6.79
N ASN A 116 0.23 -5.23 7.10
CA ASN A 116 1.01 -6.43 6.84
C ASN A 116 0.76 -7.59 7.85
N THR A 117 -0.46 -7.66 8.40
CA THR A 117 -0.92 -8.65 9.37
C THR A 117 -2.30 -9.14 8.95
N ALA A 118 -2.63 -10.40 9.23
CA ALA A 118 -3.98 -10.93 8.96
C ALA A 118 -5.02 -10.51 10.01
N VAL A 119 -4.55 -10.12 11.20
CA VAL A 119 -5.37 -9.70 12.34
C VAL A 119 -5.22 -8.22 12.60
N CYS A 120 -6.24 -7.63 13.23
CA CYS A 120 -6.20 -6.25 13.70
C CYS A 120 -5.04 -6.10 14.70
N SER A 121 -4.20 -5.09 14.48
CA SER A 121 -3.11 -4.75 15.39
C SER A 121 -3.67 -4.04 16.63
N SER A 122 -3.06 -4.26 17.81
CA SER A 122 -3.47 -3.58 19.04
C SER A 122 -3.32 -2.07 18.97
N GLN A 123 -2.45 -1.56 18.10
CA GLN A 123 -2.26 -0.14 17.82
C GLN A 123 -3.44 0.51 17.08
N LEU A 124 -4.36 -0.30 16.53
CA LEU A 124 -5.64 0.13 15.95
C LEU A 124 -6.82 -0.11 16.91
N MET A 125 -6.56 -0.32 18.20
CA MET A 125 -7.57 -0.61 19.21
C MET A 125 -7.51 0.45 20.32
N VAL A 126 -8.67 0.92 20.77
CA VAL A 126 -8.82 1.83 21.93
C VAL A 126 -8.68 1.04 23.24
N SER A 127 -9.12 -0.22 23.23
CA SER A 127 -8.98 -1.18 24.33
C SER A 127 -8.85 -2.59 23.76
N SER A 128 -8.61 -3.60 24.60
CA SER A 128 -8.50 -5.00 24.15
C SER A 128 -9.71 -5.53 23.37
N THR A 129 -10.88 -4.89 23.48
CA THR A 129 -12.13 -5.30 22.82
C THR A 129 -12.72 -4.25 21.89
N THR A 130 -12.19 -3.03 21.87
CA THR A 130 -12.78 -1.90 21.14
C THR A 130 -11.84 -1.42 20.04
N ALA A 131 -12.24 -1.65 18.78
CA ALA A 131 -11.52 -1.15 17.61
C ALA A 131 -11.65 0.37 17.47
N LEU A 132 -10.59 1.01 16.97
CA LEU A 132 -10.59 2.42 16.59
C LEU A 132 -11.60 2.66 15.45
N ARG A 133 -12.48 3.65 15.63
CA ARG A 133 -13.54 3.98 14.64
C ARG A 133 -13.31 5.30 13.92
N VAL A 134 -12.46 6.17 14.46
CA VAL A 134 -12.24 7.52 13.96
C VAL A 134 -10.78 7.91 14.18
N ILE A 135 -10.19 8.59 13.20
CA ILE A 135 -8.95 9.34 13.36
C ILE A 135 -9.20 10.80 12.99
N ILE A 136 -8.53 11.68 13.74
CA ILE A 136 -8.39 13.09 13.42
C ILE A 136 -6.97 13.25 12.89
N PHE A 137 -6.85 13.83 11.70
CA PHE A 137 -5.56 14.18 11.12
C PHE A 137 -5.23 15.62 11.53
N ASP A 138 -4.01 15.85 12.01
CA ASP A 138 -3.59 17.19 12.43
C ASP A 138 -3.74 18.18 11.28
N GLY A 139 -4.34 19.34 11.57
CA GLY A 139 -4.66 20.36 10.56
C GLY A 139 -6.00 20.14 9.83
N PHE A 140 -6.78 19.12 10.17
CA PHE A 140 -8.09 18.86 9.57
C PHE A 140 -9.21 18.75 10.61
N ASP A 141 -10.26 19.54 10.44
CA ASP A 141 -11.45 19.52 11.33
C ASP A 141 -12.40 18.34 11.05
N ARG A 142 -12.11 17.53 10.02
CA ARG A 142 -12.97 16.42 9.60
C ARG A 142 -12.53 15.12 10.24
N LEU A 143 -13.50 14.44 10.84
CA LEU A 143 -13.37 13.07 11.30
C LEU A 143 -13.31 12.11 10.11
N VAL A 144 -12.24 11.32 10.05
CA VAL A 144 -12.11 10.21 9.08
C VAL A 144 -12.57 8.93 9.76
N PHE A 145 -13.56 8.26 9.16
CA PHE A 145 -14.18 7.06 9.71
C PHE A 145 -13.43 5.80 9.29
N PHE A 146 -13.30 4.86 10.23
CA PHE A 146 -12.76 3.52 10.03
C PHE A 146 -13.89 2.53 9.80
N ASN A 147 -13.95 1.95 8.60
CA ASN A 147 -14.79 0.79 8.35
C ASN A 147 -13.90 -0.45 8.22
N THR A 148 -13.90 -1.28 9.27
CA THR A 148 -13.15 -2.53 9.29
C THR A 148 -13.90 -3.56 8.47
N ARG A 149 -13.30 -4.05 7.39
CA ARG A 149 -13.82 -5.21 6.67
C ARG A 149 -12.75 -6.28 6.71
N HIS A 150 -13.13 -7.47 7.19
CA HIS A 150 -12.29 -8.63 6.99
C HIS A 150 -12.34 -8.99 5.50
N ALA A 151 -11.17 -9.20 4.89
CA ALA A 151 -11.13 -9.86 3.59
C ALA A 151 -11.81 -11.24 3.75
N ARG A 152 -12.76 -11.54 2.86
CA ARG A 152 -13.52 -12.80 2.89
C ARG A 152 -12.67 -13.97 2.45
#